data_AF-A0A7X3UBC2-F1
#
_entry.id   AF-A0A7X3UBC2-F1
#
_cell.length_a   1.000
_cell.length_b   1.000
_cell.length_c   1.000
_cell.angle_alpha   90.00
_cell.angle_beta   90.00
_cell.angle_gamma   90.00
#
_symmetry.space_group_name_H-M   'P 1'
#
loop_
_entity.id
_entity.type
_entity.pdbx_description
1 polymer ?
#
loop_
_entity_poly.entity_id
_entity_poly.type
_entity_poly.pdbx_seq_one_letter_code
_entity_poly.pdbx_strand_id
1 'polypeptide(L)' 'MTTPTAPDAMYRNDEGLGIWEHRGKVAAFGVGHGPTSRRWDGRPETCVGAITIQALRKAIADAGVA' A
#
# COMPACT_ATOMS: atom_id res chain seq x y z
N MET A 1 7.54 -19.38 17.10
CA MET A 1 6.20 -19.76 16.61
C MET A 1 5.74 -18.69 15.64
N THR A 2 5.45 -19.06 14.39
CA THR A 2 4.84 -18.16 13.41
C THR A 2 3.33 -18.18 13.58
N THR A 3 2.69 -17.02 13.48
CA THR A 3 1.23 -16.92 13.53
C THR A 3 0.63 -17.72 12.37
N PRO A 4 -0.33 -18.64 12.63
CA PRO A 4 -0.98 -19.38 11.57
C PRO A 4 -1.83 -18.43 10.70
N THR A 5 -1.94 -18.77 9.41
CA THR A 5 -2.81 -18.04 8.48
C THR A 5 -4.26 -18.12 8.96
N ALA A 6 -5.04 -17.07 8.68
CA ALA A 6 -6.45 -17.06 9.04
C ALA A 6 -7.22 -18.15 8.27
N PRO A 7 -8.31 -18.70 8.84
CA PRO A 7 -9.18 -19.65 8.12
C PRO A 7 -9.77 -19.02 6.85
N ASP A 8 -9.96 -19.83 5.80
CA ASP A 8 -10.44 -19.34 4.50
C ASP A 8 -11.78 -18.60 4.57
N ALA A 9 -12.67 -19.05 5.46
CA ALA A 9 -13.97 -18.42 5.71
C ALA A 9 -13.88 -16.99 6.27
N MET A 10 -12.70 -16.55 6.74
CA MET A 10 -12.47 -15.18 7.19
C MET A 10 -12.18 -14.22 6.02
N TYR A 11 -11.80 -14.74 4.86
CA TYR A 11 -11.55 -13.94 3.67
C TYR A 11 -12.85 -13.64 2.93
N ARG A 12 -13.01 -12.37 2.56
CA ARG A 12 -14.17 -11.85 1.83
C ARG A 12 -14.02 -12.09 0.32
N ASN A 13 -14.05 -13.35 -0.08
CA ASN A 13 -13.82 -13.77 -1.46
C ASN A 13 -15.13 -13.97 -2.26
N ASP A 14 -16.27 -14.09 -1.58
CA ASP A 14 -17.57 -14.29 -2.22
C ASP A 14 -18.38 -12.99 -2.32
N GLU A 15 -19.32 -12.95 -3.27
CA GLU A 15 -20.27 -11.84 -3.42
C GLU A 15 -21.24 -11.78 -2.23
N GLY A 16 -21.75 -10.57 -1.93
CA GLY A 16 -22.63 -10.31 -0.77
C GLY A 16 -21.91 -9.53 0.33
N LEU A 17 -21.46 -10.18 1.41
CA LEU A 17 -20.67 -9.54 2.48
C LEU A 17 -19.23 -9.23 2.06
N GLY A 18 -18.75 -9.81 0.95
CA GLY A 18 -17.38 -9.70 0.48
C GLY A 18 -17.20 -8.74 -0.68
N ILE A 19 -17.32 -9.24 -1.90
CA ILE A 19 -17.16 -8.46 -3.13
C ILE A 19 -18.48 -7.73 -3.43
N TRP A 20 -18.47 -6.40 -3.52
CA TRP A 20 -19.64 -5.63 -3.94
C TRP A 20 -19.84 -5.74 -5.46
N GLU A 21 -21.09 -5.69 -5.93
CA GLU A 21 -21.50 -6.01 -7.32
C GLU A 21 -20.77 -5.20 -8.42
N HIS A 22 -20.41 -3.95 -8.12
CA HIS A 22 -19.66 -3.07 -9.02
C HIS A 22 -18.18 -2.89 -8.64
N ARG A 23 -17.58 -3.86 -7.93
CA ARG A 23 -16.18 -3.76 -7.51
C ARG A 23 -15.29 -4.02 -8.71
N GLY A 24 -14.58 -2.98 -9.15
CA GLY A 24 -13.54 -3.13 -10.15
C GLY A 24 -12.51 -4.18 -9.71
N LYS A 25 -12.06 -5.02 -10.65
CA LYS A 25 -10.91 -5.90 -10.42
C LYS A 25 -9.65 -5.04 -10.42
N VAL A 26 -9.00 -4.92 -9.27
CA VAL A 26 -7.80 -4.10 -9.08
C VAL A 26 -6.59 -5.01 -8.88
N ALA A 27 -5.49 -4.68 -9.55
CA ALA A 27 -4.18 -5.27 -9.31
C ALA A 27 -3.19 -4.18 -8.85
N ALA A 28 -2.32 -4.52 -7.90
CA ALA A 28 -1.23 -3.65 -7.48
C ALA A 28 -0.01 -3.94 -8.36
N PHE A 29 0.40 -2.94 -9.16
CA PHE A 29 1.53 -3.09 -10.09
C PHE A 29 2.84 -2.53 -9.56
N GLY A 30 2.80 -1.64 -8.56
CA GLY A 30 4.00 -1.12 -7.93
C GLY A 30 3.74 -0.62 -6.52
N VAL A 31 4.73 -0.76 -5.65
CA VAL A 31 4.68 -0.34 -4.25
C VAL A 31 5.90 0.49 -3.91
N GLY A 32 5.66 1.65 -3.30
CA GLY A 32 6.72 2.58 -2.90
C GLY A 32 6.61 2.94 -1.43
N HIS A 33 7.67 2.66 -0.68
CA HIS A 33 7.76 3.03 0.73
C HIS A 33 8.63 4.26 0.95
N GLY A 34 8.09 5.22 1.70
CA GLY A 34 8.84 6.36 2.22
C GLY A 34 9.74 5.95 3.39
N PRO A 35 10.80 6.71 3.68
CA PRO A 35 11.60 6.50 4.89
C PRO A 35 10.75 6.70 6.14
N THR A 36 10.98 5.87 7.16
CA THR A 36 10.38 6.01 8.48
C THR A 36 11.42 6.54 9.46
N SER A 37 11.16 7.70 10.05
CA SER A 37 11.98 8.26 11.12
C SER A 37 11.27 8.16 12.46
N ARG A 38 12.04 8.15 13.56
CA ARG A 38 11.47 8.11 14.92
C ARG A 38 10.63 9.36 15.23
N ARG A 39 11.03 10.52 14.70
CA ARG A 39 10.36 11.82 14.79
C ARG A 39 10.66 12.63 13.54
N TRP A 40 9.77 13.55 13.19
CA TRP A 40 10.05 14.57 12.18
C TRP A 40 11.03 15.60 12.76
N ASP A 41 11.94 16.09 11.91
CA ASP A 41 13.02 17.03 12.26
C ASP A 41 12.65 18.50 11.95
N GLY A 42 11.39 18.77 11.55
CA GLY A 42 10.87 20.09 11.27
C GLY A 42 11.31 20.70 9.93
N ARG A 43 12.03 19.94 9.10
CA ARG A 43 12.52 20.43 7.80
C ARG A 43 11.51 20.16 6.67
N PRO A 44 11.38 21.05 5.67
CA PRO A 44 10.51 20.83 4.53
C PRO A 44 10.89 19.59 3.69
N GLU A 45 12.16 19.25 3.59
CA GLU A 45 12.67 18.13 2.77
C GLU A 45 12.27 16.76 3.33
N THR A 46 11.93 16.71 4.62
CA THR A 46 11.53 15.51 5.37
C THR A 46 10.07 15.58 5.77
N CYS A 47 9.32 16.58 5.31
CA CYS A 47 7.89 16.67 5.56
C CYS A 47 7.14 15.51 4.88
N VAL A 48 5.91 15.26 5.32
CA VAL A 48 5.02 14.25 4.71
C VAL A 48 4.90 14.44 3.20
N GLY A 49 4.82 15.67 2.71
CA GLY A 49 4.73 15.95 1.27
C GLY A 49 5.96 15.45 0.51
N ALA A 50 7.17 15.78 0.97
CA ALA A 50 8.42 15.34 0.36
C ALA A 50 8.58 13.80 0.41
N ILE A 51 8.27 13.20 1.56
CA ILE A 51 8.30 11.73 1.74
C ILE A 51 7.28 11.04 0.82
N THR A 52 6.10 11.63 0.63
CA THR A 52 5.05 11.08 -0.24
C THR A 52 5.49 11.12 -1.70
N ILE A 53 6.10 12.21 -2.15
CA ILE A 53 6.66 12.31 -3.51
C ILE A 53 7.73 11.23 -3.74
N GLN A 54 8.61 11.01 -2.76
CA GLN A 54 9.61 9.94 -2.85
C GLN A 54 8.96 8.56 -2.92
N ALA A 55 7.95 8.28 -2.09
CA ALA A 55 7.22 7.02 -2.10
C ALA A 55 6.52 6.78 -3.46
N LEU A 56 5.83 7.78 -3.99
CA LEU A 56 5.16 7.70 -5.29
C LEU A 56 6.13 7.43 -6.43
N ARG A 57 7.29 8.11 -6.46
CA ARG A 57 8.33 7.86 -7.48
C ARG A 57 8.84 6.42 -7.43
N LYS A 58 9.02 5.84 -6.24
CA LYS A 58 9.40 4.43 -6.09
C LYS A 58 8.30 3.51 -6.60
N ALA A 59 7.03 3.80 -6.30
CA ALA A 59 5.89 3.00 -6.76
C ALA A 59 5.77 3.02 -8.30
N ILE A 60 5.97 4.17 -8.93
CA ILE A 60 5.97 4.34 -10.40
C ILE A 60 7.11 3.52 -11.04
N ALA A 61 8.30 3.58 -10.46
CA ALA A 61 9.45 2.81 -10.94
C ALA A 61 9.23 1.29 -10.78
N ASP A 62 8.70 0.85 -9.64
CA ASP A 62 8.35 -0.56 -9.38
C ASP A 62 7.27 -1.07 -10.34
N ALA A 63 6.32 -0.21 -10.71
CA ALA A 63 5.31 -0.51 -11.72
C ALA A 63 5.85 -0.56 -13.17
N GLY A 64 7.11 -0.19 -13.41
CA GLY A 64 7.73 -0.25 -14.74
C GLY A 64 7.20 0.78 -15.75
N VAL A 65 6.61 1.88 -15.27
CA VAL A 65 5.98 2.94 -16.09
C VAL A 65 6.75 4.27 -16.05
N ALA A 66 8.05 4.22 -15.73
CA ALA A 66 8.92 5.38 -15.56
C ALA A 66 9.44 5.97 -16.89
#